data_AF-A0A085T2Z8-F1
#
_entry.id   AF-A0A085T2Z8-F1
#
_cell.length_a   1.000
_cell.length_b   1.000
_cell.length_c   1.000
_cell.angle_alpha   90.00
_cell.angle_beta   90.00
_cell.angle_gamma   90.00
#
_symmetry.space_group_name_H-M   'P 1'
#
loop_
_entity.id
_entity.type
_entity.pdbx_description
1 polymer ?
#
loop_
_entity_poly.entity_id
_entity_poly.type
_entity_poly.pdbx_seq_one_letter_code
_entity_poly.pdbx_strand_id
1 'polypeptide(L)' 'MDTLYKIESYSDEAVNTIAEFIRSKGGRCCVAGYAVITNHPFRESEAWRLLPLVGKVTDSLSDWDITQFEELVSEVTH' A
#
# COMPACT_ATOMS: atom_id res chain seq x y z
N MET A 1 -10.95 -8.59 10.28
CA MET A 1 -10.37 -7.40 9.62
C MET A 1 -8.97 -7.78 9.24
N ASP A 2 -8.62 -7.69 7.96
CA ASP A 2 -7.23 -7.85 7.58
C ASP A 2 -6.44 -6.68 8.17
N THR A 3 -5.28 -6.98 8.76
CA THR A 3 -4.43 -5.96 9.37
C THR A 3 -3.83 -5.10 8.27
N LEU A 4 -4.32 -3.87 8.15
CA LEU A 4 -3.73 -2.86 7.26
C LEU A 4 -2.33 -2.50 7.76
N TYR A 5 -1.46 -2.16 6.83
CA TYR A 5 -0.16 -1.59 7.10
C TYR A 5 0.21 -0.58 6.01
N LYS A 6 1.23 0.22 6.29
CA LYS A 6 1.72 1.31 5.45
C LYS A 6 3.14 1.03 4.99
N ILE A 7 3.38 1.24 3.70
CA ILE A 7 4.71 1.24 3.09
C ILE A 7 5.02 2.68 2.69
N GLU A 8 5.98 3.30 3.35
CA GLU A 8 6.50 4.63 3.01
C GLU A 8 7.66 4.50 2.02
N SER A 9 7.75 5.43 1.09
CA SER A 9 8.77 5.50 0.07
C SER A 9 9.33 6.92 -0.07
N TYR A 10 10.28 7.09 -0.98
CA TYR A 10 11.07 8.32 -1.16
C TYR A 10 10.67 9.12 -2.39
N SER A 11 9.80 8.60 -3.25
CA SER A 11 9.33 9.29 -4.45
C SER A 11 7.93 8.84 -4.89
N ASP A 12 7.25 9.68 -5.67
CA ASP A 12 5.96 9.37 -6.28
C ASP A 12 6.06 8.17 -7.23
N GLU A 13 7.15 8.05 -7.97
CA GLU A 13 7.38 6.92 -8.88
C GLU A 13 7.47 5.60 -8.12
N ALA A 14 8.13 5.59 -6.97
CA ALA A 14 8.31 4.39 -6.16
C ALA A 14 6.98 3.93 -5.52
N VAL A 15 6.17 4.85 -4.97
CA VAL A 15 4.85 4.49 -4.46
C VAL A 15 3.91 4.00 -5.55
N ASN A 16 3.92 4.62 -6.73
CA ASN A 16 3.09 4.18 -7.85
C ASN A 16 3.53 2.80 -8.33
N THR A 17 4.84 2.53 -8.41
CA THR A 17 5.36 1.20 -8.77
C THR A 17 4.92 0.13 -7.77
N ILE A 18 4.96 0.42 -6.46
CA ILE A 18 4.49 -0.51 -5.41
C ILE A 18 2.98 -0.73 -5.53
N ALA A 19 2.19 0.33 -5.70
CA ALA A 19 0.74 0.25 -5.81
C ALA A 19 0.30 -0.51 -7.07
N GLU A 20 0.94 -0.26 -8.22
CA GLU A 20 0.72 -1.01 -9.45
C GLU A 20 1.06 -2.49 -9.29
N PHE A 21 2.16 -2.82 -8.61
CA PHE A 21 2.49 -4.20 -8.30
C PHE A 21 1.36 -4.87 -7.51
N ILE A 22 0.91 -4.26 -6.41
CA ILE A 22 -0.16 -4.80 -5.57
C ILE A 22 -1.44 -5.02 -6.38
N ARG A 23 -1.86 -4.02 -7.16
CA ARG A 23 -3.05 -4.09 -8.02
C ARG A 23 -2.92 -5.17 -9.08
N SER A 24 -1.74 -5.35 -9.68
CA SER A 24 -1.48 -6.41 -10.67
C SER A 24 -1.62 -7.82 -10.10
N LYS A 25 -1.51 -7.96 -8.77
CA LYS A 25 -1.75 -9.21 -8.04
C LYS A 25 -3.20 -9.37 -7.54
N GLY A 26 -4.08 -8.43 -7.88
CA GLY A 26 -5.45 -8.37 -7.36
C GLY A 26 -5.53 -7.90 -5.91
N GLY A 27 -4.45 -7.36 -5.35
CA GLY A 27 -4.43 -6.76 -4.03
C GLY A 27 -5.10 -5.39 -4.02
N ARG A 28 -5.51 -4.95 -2.83
CA ARG A 28 -6.12 -3.63 -2.60
C ARG A 28 -5.10 -2.71 -1.94
N CYS A 29 -4.98 -1.50 -2.47
CA CYS A 29 -4.14 -0.47 -1.87
C CYS A 29 -4.60 0.93 -2.28
N CYS A 30 -4.46 1.89 -1.36
CA CYS A 30 -4.55 3.31 -1.68
C CYS A 30 -3.15 3.96 -1.57
N VAL A 31 -2.94 5.02 -2.34
CA VAL A 31 -1.72 5.85 -2.27
C VAL A 31 -2.11 7.11 -1.50
N ALA A 32 -1.33 7.43 -0.47
CA ALA A 32 -1.57 8.56 0.43
C ALA A 32 -0.24 9.31 0.63
N GLY A 33 -0.01 10.34 -0.20
CA GLY A 33 1.30 10.99 -0.29
C GLY A 33 2.39 10.02 -0.74
N TYR A 34 3.53 10.02 -0.05
CA TYR A 34 4.64 9.08 -0.30
C TYR A 34 4.46 7.72 0.40
N ALA A 35 3.22 7.28 0.59
CA ALA A 35 2.94 6.00 1.19
C ALA A 35 1.86 5.20 0.45
N VAL A 36 1.94 3.87 0.58
CA VAL A 36 0.94 2.91 0.12
C VAL A 36 0.34 2.22 1.34
N ILE A 37 -0.97 2.33 1.52
CA ILE A 37 -1.70 1.64 2.58
C ILE A 37 -2.37 0.41 1.97
N THR A 38 -2.14 -0.75 2.57
CA THR A 38 -2.60 -2.02 2.00
C THR A 38 -2.74 -3.10 3.08
N ASN A 39 -3.52 -4.13 2.77
CA ASN A 39 -3.54 -5.42 3.47
C ASN A 39 -2.93 -6.54 2.60
N HIS A 40 -2.28 -6.21 1.49
CA HIS A 40 -1.79 -7.21 0.54
C HIS A 40 -0.70 -8.08 1.20
N PRO A 41 -0.84 -9.41 1.20
CA PRO A 41 0.20 -10.29 1.72
C PRO A 41 1.33 -10.42 0.69
N PHE A 42 2.53 -9.96 1.02
CA PHE A 42 3.71 -10.16 0.17
C PHE A 42 4.37 -11.51 0.43
N ARG A 43 4.72 -12.22 -0.64
CA ARG A 43 5.66 -13.34 -0.57
C ARG A 43 7.09 -12.83 -0.55
N GLU A 44 8.01 -13.63 -0.03
CA GLU A 44 9.43 -13.25 0.09
C GLU A 44 10.04 -12.79 -1.26
N SER A 45 9.79 -13.53 -2.34
CA SER A 45 10.29 -13.18 -3.67
C SER A 45 9.72 -11.88 -4.23
N GLU A 46 8.49 -11.52 -3.83
CA GLU A 46 7.83 -10.27 -4.22
C GLU A 46 8.39 -9.10 -3.42
N ALA A 47 8.57 -9.30 -2.12
CA ALA A 47 9.19 -8.32 -1.23
C ALA A 47 10.61 -7.97 -1.69
N TRP A 48 11.44 -8.97 -2.03
CA TRP A 48 12.81 -8.75 -2.53
C TRP A 48 12.89 -7.80 -3.73
N ARG A 49 11.92 -7.89 -4.65
CA ARG A 49 11.85 -7.00 -5.81
C ARG A 49 11.51 -5.56 -5.43
N LEU A 50 10.70 -5.36 -4.39
CA LEU A 50 10.20 -4.05 -3.99
C LEU A 50 11.03 -3.39 -2.90
N LEU A 51 11.82 -4.14 -2.12
CA LEU A 51 12.66 -3.61 -1.04
C LEU A 51 13.47 -2.36 -1.42
N PRO A 52 14.08 -2.24 -2.62
CA PRO A 52 14.80 -1.03 -3.02
C PRO A 52 13.91 0.23 -3.10
N LEU A 53 12.59 0.07 -3.22
CA LEU A 53 11.60 1.14 -3.29
C LEU A 53 11.02 1.47 -1.91
N VAL A 54 11.37 0.74 -0.85
CA VAL A 54 10.78 0.87 0.48
C VAL A 54 11.69 1.67 1.41
N GLY A 55 11.19 2.80 1.91
CA GLY A 55 11.85 3.56 2.98
C GLY A 55 11.52 3.05 4.36
N LYS A 56 10.25 2.72 4.62
CA LYS A 56 9.79 2.21 5.91
C LYS A 56 8.51 1.39 5.73
N VAL A 57 8.35 0.36 6.55
CA VAL A 57 7.08 -0.36 6.70
C VAL A 57 6.61 -0.21 8.13
N THR A 58 5.32 0.09 8.33
CA THR A 58 4.74 0.25 9.66
C THR A 58 3.27 -0.13 9.70
N ASP A 59 2.85 -0.70 10.82
CA ASP A 59 1.46 -0.93 11.20
C ASP A 59 0.83 0.27 11.94
N SER A 60 1.63 1.29 12.25
CA SER A 60 1.17 2.53 12.87
C SER A 60 0.50 3.43 11.83
N LEU A 61 -0.78 3.17 11.61
CA LEU A 61 -1.66 3.95 10.73
C LEU A 61 -2.32 5.08 11.51
N SER A 62 -2.42 6.25 10.87
CA SER A 62 -3.25 7.34 11.36
C SER A 62 -4.72 7.15 10.94
N ASP A 63 -5.65 7.83 11.63
CA ASP A 63 -7.06 7.84 11.24
C ASP A 63 -7.27 8.34 9.80
N TRP A 64 -6.42 9.26 9.35
CA TRP A 64 -6.42 9.75 7.98
C TRP A 64 -6.00 8.65 6.99
N ASP A 65 -4.94 7.89 7.28
CA ASP A 65 -4.51 6.75 6.44
C ASP A 65 -5.65 5.72 6.28
N ILE A 66 -6.35 5.41 7.37
CA ILE A 66 -7.47 4.46 7.38
C ILE A 66 -8.63 4.98 6.52
N THR A 67 -9.01 6.24 6.72
CA THR A 67 -10.09 6.88 5.95
C THR A 67 -9.81 6.83 4.45
N GLN A 68 -8.57 7.13 4.02
CA GLN A 68 -8.18 7.06 2.60
C GLN A 68 -8.33 5.65 2.01
N PHE A 69 -8.08 4.60 2.80
CA PHE A 69 -8.26 3.22 2.35
C PHE A 69 -9.74 2.83 2.26
N GLU A 70 -10.56 3.25 3.22
CA GLU A 70 -12.00 2.95 3.26
C GLU A 70 -12.77 3.66 2.14
N GLU A 71 -12.39 4.90 1.78
CA GLU A 71 -12.94 5.62 0.64
C GLU A 71 -12.74 4.84 -0.67
N LEU A 72 -11.52 4.35 -0.93
CA LEU A 72 -11.22 3.51 -2.09
C LEU A 72 -12.08 2.24 -2.12
N VAL A 73 -12.23 1.55 -0.97
CA VAL A 73 -13.04 0.32 -0.90
C VAL A 73 -14.51 0.62 -1.22
N SER A 74 -15.01 1.76 -0.77
CA SER A 74 -16.38 2.19 -1.01
C SER A 74 -16.65 2.48 -2.50
N GLU A 75 -15.69 3.11 -3.21
CA GLU A 75 -15.79 3.39 -4.65
C GLU A 75 -15.84 2.14 -5.52
N VAL A 76 -15.13 1.06 -5.15
CA VAL A 76 -15.08 -0.18 -5.93
C VAL A 76 -16.36 -1.03 -5.76
N THR A 77 -17.19 -0.73 -4.77
CA THR A 77 -18.39 -1.53 -4.44
C THR A 77 -19.68 -0.95 -5.06
N HIS A 78 -19.58 0.15 -5.82
CA HIS A 78 -20.70 0.80 -6.52
C HIS A 78 -20.71 0.51 -8.03
#